data_AF-A0A967I4L8-F1
#
_entry.id   AF-A0A967I4L8-F1
#
_cell.length_a   1.000
_cell.length_b   1.000
_cell.length_c   1.000
_cell.angle_alpha   90.00
_cell.angle_beta   90.00
_cell.angle_gamma   90.00
#
_symmetry.space_group_name_H-M   'P 1'
#
loop_
_entity.id
_entity.type
_entity.pdbx_description
1 polymer ?
#
loop_
_entity_poly.entity_id
_entity_poly.type
_entity_poly.pdbx_seq_one_letter_code
_entity_poly.pdbx_strand_id
1 'polypeptide(L)' 'NLAEELPQVSADGLIYTIRIKPGVRFIDDPAFEEGRGRAVTAEDFVYSIKRHFDPEVRSLGAWLWAGKIVGMNEWKEEGA' A
#
# COMPACT_ATOMS: atom_id res chain seq x y z
N ASN A 1 -0.44 -15.19 1.67
CA ASN A 1 -0.29 -14.37 2.89
C ASN A 1 1.03 -13.60 2.77
N LEU A 2 1.01 -12.27 2.94
CA LEU A 2 2.15 -11.36 2.70
C LEU A 2 2.78 -10.83 3.99
N ALA A 3 2.05 -10.85 5.11
CA ALA A 3 2.59 -10.47 6.41
C ALA A 3 3.38 -11.65 7.01
N GLU A 4 4.47 -11.33 7.71
CA GLU A 4 5.29 -12.32 8.41
C GLU A 4 4.58 -12.86 9.65
N GLU A 5 3.92 -11.97 10.39
CA GLU A 5 3.22 -12.24 11.64
C GLU A 5 1.97 -11.34 11.76
N LEU A 6 1.21 -11.48 12.85
CA LEU A 6 0.11 -10.56 13.14
C LEU A 6 0.63 -9.12 13.32
N PRO A 7 -0.14 -8.09 12.95
CA PRO A 7 0.26 -6.71 13.14
C PRO A 7 0.59 -6.40 14.59
N GLN A 8 1.64 -5.61 14.79
CA GLN A 8 1.90 -4.97 16.08
C GLN A 8 1.06 -3.70 16.14
N VAL A 9 0.23 -3.56 17.17
CA VAL A 9 -0.74 -2.46 17.29
C VAL A 9 -0.36 -1.59 18.48
N SER A 10 -0.35 -0.27 18.29
CA SER A 10 -0.13 0.69 19.38
C SER A 10 -1.23 0.63 20.44
N ALA A 11 -0.94 1.13 21.64
CA ALA A 11 -1.86 1.09 22.77
C ALA A 11 -3.20 1.84 22.51
N ASP A 12 -3.17 2.89 21.68
CA ASP A 12 -4.35 3.65 21.26
C ASP A 12 -5.09 3.03 20.06
N GLY A 13 -4.55 1.96 19.47
CA GLY A 13 -5.15 1.28 18.33
C GLY A 13 -5.09 2.04 17.01
N LEU A 14 -4.27 3.10 16.90
CA LEU A 14 -4.20 3.96 15.72
C LEU A 14 -2.99 3.69 14.82
N ILE A 15 -1.97 2.99 15.33
CA ILE A 15 -0.77 2.64 14.58
C ILE A 15 -0.67 1.11 14.46
N TYR A 16 -0.63 0.63 13.22
CA TYR A 16 -0.44 -0.78 12.89
C TYR A 16 0.89 -0.95 12.15
N THR A 17 1.82 -1.66 12.77
CA THR A 17 3.09 -2.03 12.14
C THR A 17 2.98 -3.45 11.61
N ILE A 18 3.05 -3.60 10.28
CA ILE A 18 2.96 -4.88 9.59
C ILE A 18 4.32 -5.17 8.93
N ARG A 19 4.95 -6.27 9.34
CA ARG A 19 6.22 -6.72 8.76
C ARG A 19 5.95 -7.58 7.53
N ILE A 20 6.54 -7.21 6.40
CA ILE A 20 6.42 -7.97 5.15
C ILE A 20 7.28 -9.23 5.26
N LYS A 21 6.70 -10.37 4.87
CA LYS A 21 7.40 -11.65 4.87
C LYS A 21 8.60 -11.62 3.92
N PRO A 22 9.81 -12.02 4.36
CA PRO A 22 10.97 -12.12 3.50
C PRO A 22 10.76 -13.06 2.32
N GLY A 23 11.38 -12.75 1.18
CA GLY A 23 11.34 -13.60 -0.02
C GLY A 23 10.05 -13.54 -0.83
N VAL A 24 9.07 -12.72 -0.44
CA VAL A 24 7.90 -12.42 -1.27
C VAL A 24 8.34 -11.58 -2.47
N ARG A 25 7.99 -12.03 -3.68
CA ARG A 25 8.34 -11.37 -4.93
C ARG A 25 7.12 -11.25 -5.83
N PHE A 26 7.14 -10.26 -6.71
CA PHE A 26 6.26 -10.27 -7.87
C PHE A 26 6.63 -11.44 -8.80
N ILE A 27 5.66 -11.87 -9.59
CA ILE A 27 5.94 -12.80 -10.69
C ILE A 27 6.81 -12.11 -11.74
N ASP A 28 7.54 -12.91 -12.52
CA ASP A 28 8.29 -12.42 -13.67
C ASP A 28 7.32 -11.84 -14.72
N ASP A 29 7.63 -10.65 -15.21
CA ASP A 29 6.81 -9.91 -16.18
C ASP A 29 7.71 -8.95 -16.97
N PRO A 30 7.50 -8.76 -18.29
CA PRO A 30 8.27 -7.83 -19.12
C PRO A 30 8.28 -6.37 -18.63
N ALA A 31 7.35 -5.96 -17.77
CA ALA A 31 7.33 -4.63 -17.16
C ALA A 31 8.45 -4.40 -16.14
N PHE A 32 9.08 -5.47 -15.63
CA PHE A 32 10.24 -5.38 -14.75
C PHE A 32 11.55 -5.37 -15.54
N GLU A 33 12.60 -4.82 -14.91
CA GLU A 33 13.96 -4.88 -15.46
C GLU A 33 14.37 -6.33 -15.72
N GLU A 34 14.90 -6.59 -16.91
CA GLU A 34 15.24 -7.94 -17.41
C GLU A 34 14.07 -8.95 -17.41
N GLY A 35 12.83 -8.49 -17.27
CA GLY A 35 11.65 -9.34 -17.15
C GLY A 35 11.54 -10.09 -15.81
N ARG A 36 12.35 -9.74 -14.80
CA ARG A 36 12.44 -10.47 -13.53
C ARG A 36 11.72 -9.74 -12.40
N GLY A 37 10.76 -10.42 -11.78
CA GLY A 37 9.98 -9.87 -10.67
C GLY A 37 10.89 -9.54 -9.48
N ARG A 38 10.79 -8.31 -8.95
CA ARG A 38 11.53 -7.89 -7.75
C ARG A 38 10.83 -8.29 -6.45
N ALA A 39 11.52 -8.13 -5.32
CA ALA A 39 10.93 -8.29 -4.01
C ALA A 39 9.79 -7.27 -3.79
N VAL A 40 8.74 -7.69 -3.08
CA VAL A 40 7.68 -6.79 -2.62
C VAL A 40 8.23 -5.94 -1.48
N THR A 41 7.96 -4.64 -1.52
CA THR A 41 8.39 -3.66 -0.52
C THR A 41 7.18 -2.92 0.07
N ALA A 42 7.40 -2.14 1.13
CA ALA A 42 6.33 -1.33 1.73
C ALA A 42 5.75 -0.31 0.74
N GLU A 43 6.56 0.22 -0.16
CA GLU A 43 6.14 1.20 -1.18
C GLU A 43 5.06 0.64 -2.12
N ASP A 44 5.03 -0.68 -2.36
CA ASP A 44 3.98 -1.30 -3.18
C ASP A 44 2.59 -1.16 -2.55
N PHE A 45 2.54 -1.26 -1.23
CA PHE A 45 1.31 -1.08 -0.46
C PHE A 45 0.94 0.40 -0.35
N VAL A 46 1.93 1.27 -0.13
CA VAL A 46 1.72 2.73 -0.11
C VAL A 46 1.15 3.19 -1.44
N TYR A 47 1.77 2.81 -2.56
CA TYR A 47 1.28 3.07 -3.91
C TYR A 47 -0.15 2.55 -4.09
N SER A 48 -0.40 1.29 -3.72
CA SER A 48 -1.72 0.66 -3.89
C SER A 48 -2.82 1.37 -3.11
N ILE A 49 -2.55 1.84 -1.89
CA ILE A 49 -3.50 2.62 -1.09
C ILE A 49 -3.72 3.99 -1.72
N LYS A 50 -2.65 4.74 -2.01
CA LYS A 50 -2.70 6.07 -2.62
C LYS A 50 -3.45 6.08 -3.96
N ARG A 51 -3.25 5.05 -4.78
CA ARG A 51 -3.93 4.87 -6.08
C ARG A 51 -5.46 4.87 -5.98
N HIS A 52 -6.04 4.58 -4.82
CA HIS A 52 -7.49 4.69 -4.63
C HIS A 52 -8.00 6.13 -4.69
N PHE A 53 -7.13 7.10 -4.44
CA PHE A 53 -7.45 8.52 -4.34
C PHE A 53 -6.98 9.32 -5.57
N ASP A 54 -6.20 8.69 -6.45
CA ASP A 54 -5.83 9.23 -7.75
C ASP A 54 -7.09 9.46 -8.62
N PRO A 55 -7.38 10.71 -9.03
CA PRO A 55 -8.58 11.04 -9.80
C PRO A 55 -8.56 10.44 -11.21
N GLU A 56 -7.39 10.22 -11.82
CA GLU A 56 -7.27 9.65 -13.17
C GLU A 56 -7.72 8.18 -13.19
N VAL A 57 -7.47 7.46 -12.09
CA VAL A 57 -7.82 6.05 -11.94
C VAL A 57 -9.33 5.84 -11.73
N ARG A 58 -10.06 6.86 -11.25
CA ARG A 58 -11.50 6.80 -10.96
C ARG A 58 -11.89 5.58 -10.10
N SER A 59 -11.07 5.28 -9.09
CA SER A 59 -11.25 4.10 -8.25
C SER A 59 -12.55 4.16 -7.44
N LEU A 60 -13.30 3.05 -7.42
CA LEU A 60 -14.51 2.91 -6.60
C LEU A 60 -14.20 2.57 -5.13
N GLY A 61 -12.93 2.39 -4.75
CA GLY A 61 -12.54 1.90 -3.43
C GLY A 61 -12.02 2.95 -2.45
N ALA A 62 -12.01 4.24 -2.80
CA ALA A 62 -11.50 5.32 -1.93
C ALA A 62 -12.17 5.34 -0.54
N TRP A 63 -13.47 4.99 -0.48
CA TRP A 63 -14.26 4.95 0.76
C TRP A 63 -13.66 4.02 1.83
N LEU A 64 -12.88 3.01 1.43
CA LEU A 64 -12.26 2.08 2.36
C LEU A 64 -11.26 2.78 3.29
N TRP A 65 -10.58 3.82 2.78
CA TRP A 65 -9.46 4.49 3.44
C TRP A 65 -9.79 5.92 3.88
N ALA A 66 -10.78 6.55 3.24
CA ALA A 66 -11.15 7.95 3.51
C ALA A 66 -11.47 8.17 4.99
N GLY A 67 -10.82 9.17 5.60
CA GLY A 67 -10.97 9.50 7.02
C GLY A 67 -10.43 8.46 8.01
N LYS A 68 -9.67 7.44 7.56
CA LYS A 68 -9.08 6.41 8.42
C LYS A 68 -7.56 6.49 8.56
N ILE A 69 -6.89 7.16 7.62
CA ILE A 69 -5.44 7.35 7.61
C ILE A 69 -5.15 8.85 7.70
N VAL A 70 -4.38 9.25 8.71
CA VAL A 70 -3.95 10.64 8.91
C VAL A 70 -3.15 11.12 7.69
N GLY A 71 -3.49 12.30 7.16
CA GLY A 71 -2.81 12.89 6.01
C GLY A 71 -3.30 12.42 4.64
N MET A 72 -4.20 11.42 4.56
CA MET A 72 -4.63 10.85 3.27
C MET A 72 -5.63 11.73 2.53
N ASN A 73 -6.51 12.41 3.25
CA ASN A 73 -7.46 13.33 2.64
C ASN A 73 -6.73 14.57 2.12
N GLU A 74 -5.77 15.09 2.90
CA GLU A 74 -4.91 16.21 2.55
C GLU A 74 -4.07 15.88 1.30
N TRP A 75 -3.42 14.71 1.26
CA TRP A 75 -2.68 14.24 0.07
C TRP A 75 -3.54 14.22 -1.20
N LYS A 76 -4.81 13.80 -1.08
CA LYS A 76 -5.76 13.82 -2.19
C LYS A 76 -6.09 15.26 -2.64
N GLU A 77 -6.33 16.17 -1.70
CA GLU A 77 -6.65 17.57 -2.00
C GLU A 77 -5.47 18.31 -2.65
N GLU A 78 -4.23 17.94 -2.29
CA GLU A 78 -3.00 18.47 -2.88
C GLU A 78 -2.69 17.95 -4.29
N GLY A 79 -3.51 17.03 -4.81
CA GLY A 79 -3.50 16.64 -6.21
C GLY A 79 -3.06 15.21 -6.50
N ALA A 80 -2.88 14.37 -5.47
CA ALA A 80 -2.39 12.99 -5.58
C ALA A 80 -0.98 12.86 -6.18
#